data_AF-J2P2B7-F1
#
_entry.id   AF-J2P2B7-F1
#
_cell.length_a   1.000
_cell.length_b   1.000
_cell.length_c   1.000
_cell.angle_alpha   90.00
_cell.angle_beta   90.00
_cell.angle_gamma   90.00
#
_symmetry.space_group_name_H-M   'P 1'
#
loop_
_entity.id
_entity.type
_entity.pdbx_description
1 polymer ?
#
loop_
_entity_poly.entity_id
_entity_poly.type
_entity_poly.pdbx_seq_one_letter_code
_entity_poly.pdbx_strand_id
1 'polypeptide(L)'
;MKILVASTAALLLLAGATLASAAPSETVSIAVSKAKLDLNNPRDAHRMMKRIDAAALEVCGAYPQSALGVKRAIAGSPCHRDAVAGAMAQLQSSRASLDVAPSAR
;
A
#
# COMPACT_ATOMS: atom_id res chain seq x y z
N MET A 1 43.66 -51.87 -15.98
CA MET A 1 42.53 -52.50 -15.25
C MET A 1 41.77 -51.33 -14.60
N LYS A 2 40.69 -50.73 -15.10
CA LYS A 2 39.38 -51.21 -15.64
C LYS A 2 38.49 -51.87 -14.58
N ILE A 3 37.78 -51.04 -13.80
CA ILE A 3 36.52 -51.28 -13.07
C ILE A 3 36.08 -49.92 -12.48
N LEU A 4 34.84 -49.45 -12.47
CA LEU A 4 33.57 -49.82 -13.09
C LEU A 4 32.73 -48.52 -13.07
N VAL A 5 31.89 -48.37 -14.08
CA VAL A 5 30.92 -47.29 -14.25
C VAL A 5 29.75 -47.47 -13.26
N ALA A 6 29.14 -46.36 -12.88
CA ALA A 6 27.70 -46.16 -12.64
C ALA A 6 27.35 -45.68 -11.23
N SER A 7 27.09 -44.38 -11.11
CA SER A 7 25.96 -43.85 -10.31
C SER A 7 25.67 -42.42 -10.74
N THR A 8 25.08 -42.30 -11.92
CA THR A 8 24.21 -41.18 -12.28
C THR A 8 22.92 -41.34 -11.48
N ALA A 9 22.81 -40.64 -10.36
CA ALA A 9 21.53 -40.35 -9.73
C ALA A 9 21.41 -38.83 -9.65
N ALA A 10 20.57 -38.31 -10.53
CA ALA A 10 20.24 -36.92 -10.68
C ALA A 10 19.71 -36.34 -9.35
N LEU A 11 20.39 -35.32 -8.82
CA LEU A 11 19.80 -34.34 -7.91
C LEU A 11 19.53 -33.06 -8.72
N LEU A 12 18.69 -33.22 -9.73
CA LEU A 12 18.08 -32.11 -10.47
C LEU A 12 16.72 -31.86 -9.83
N LEU A 13 16.47 -30.58 -9.53
CA LEU A 13 15.16 -29.97 -9.32
C LEU A 13 14.56 -30.10 -7.91
N LEU A 14 15.20 -29.46 -6.93
CA LEU A 14 14.43 -28.64 -5.99
C LEU A 14 14.36 -27.19 -6.53
N ALA A 15 13.77 -27.05 -7.71
CA ALA A 15 13.16 -25.78 -8.07
C ALA A 15 11.91 -25.66 -7.19
N GLY A 16 12.09 -25.10 -5.99
CA GLY A 16 11.00 -24.62 -5.17
C GLY A 16 10.26 -23.55 -5.94
N ALA A 17 9.33 -23.96 -6.79
CA ALA A 17 8.26 -23.10 -7.25
C ALA A 17 7.44 -22.78 -5.99
N THR A 18 7.83 -21.71 -5.31
CA THR A 18 6.92 -21.02 -4.43
C THR A 18 5.79 -20.56 -5.32
N LEU A 19 4.70 -21.34 -5.34
CA LEU A 19 3.40 -20.87 -5.75
C LEU A 19 3.05 -19.77 -4.75
N ALA A 20 3.56 -18.56 -5.01
CA ALA A 20 2.98 -17.34 -4.49
C ALA A 20 1.57 -17.32 -5.07
N SER A 21 0.64 -17.92 -4.34
CA SER A 21 -0.78 -17.72 -4.55
C SER A 21 -0.98 -16.22 -4.37
N ALA A 22 -0.97 -15.49 -5.49
CA ALA A 22 -1.52 -14.16 -5.57
C ALA A 22 -3.02 -14.33 -5.34
N ALA A 23 -3.39 -14.53 -4.07
CA ALA A 23 -4.75 -14.34 -3.63
C ALA A 23 -5.16 -12.96 -4.17
N PRO A 24 -6.36 -12.84 -4.77
CA PRO A 24 -6.84 -11.54 -5.22
C PRO A 24 -6.68 -10.58 -4.05
N SER A 25 -5.80 -9.59 -4.21
CA SER A 25 -5.67 -8.55 -3.21
C SER A 25 -6.97 -7.76 -3.30
N GLU A 26 -7.94 -8.14 -2.48
CA GLU A 26 -9.17 -7.40 -2.25
C GLU A 26 -8.75 -5.96 -1.99
N THR A 27 -8.93 -5.12 -3.02
CA THR A 27 -8.39 -3.76 -3.01
C THR A 27 -9.37 -2.91 -2.24
N VAL A 28 -9.24 -2.92 -0.90
CA VAL A 28 -10.09 -2.10 -0.03
C VAL A 28 -9.71 -0.63 -0.25
N SER A 29 -10.60 0.09 -0.94
CA SER A 29 -10.42 1.50 -1.25
C SER A 29 -11.36 2.34 -0.39
N ILE A 30 -10.80 3.20 0.45
CA ILE A 30 -11.58 4.16 1.25
C ILE A 30 -11.51 5.52 0.55
N ALA A 31 -12.67 6.07 0.20
CA ALA A 31 -12.75 7.37 -0.43
C ALA A 31 -12.41 8.49 0.57
N VAL A 32 -11.29 9.18 0.36
CA VAL A 32 -10.90 10.35 1.16
C VAL A 32 -11.41 11.62 0.48
N SER A 33 -12.39 12.29 1.09
CA SER A 33 -12.95 13.52 0.53
C SER A 33 -12.03 14.74 0.74
N LYS A 34 -11.81 15.49 -0.35
CA LYS A 34 -11.17 16.81 -0.36
C LYS A 34 -12.12 17.95 -0.03
N ALA A 35 -13.40 17.67 0.18
CA ALA A 35 -14.40 18.72 0.35
C ALA A 35 -14.00 19.68 1.49
N LYS A 36 -14.06 20.98 1.17
CA LYS A 36 -13.77 22.10 2.08
C LYS A 36 -12.32 22.18 2.59
N LEU A 37 -11.34 21.58 1.92
CA LEU A 37 -9.92 21.75 2.24
C LEU A 37 -9.19 22.47 1.10
N ASP A 38 -8.54 23.59 1.41
CA ASP A 38 -7.57 24.20 0.52
C ASP A 38 -6.19 23.59 0.78
N LEU A 39 -5.74 22.72 -0.13
CA LEU A 39 -4.45 22.05 0.05
C LEU A 39 -3.23 22.97 -0.20
N ASN A 40 -3.43 24.24 -0.54
CA ASN A 40 -2.39 25.28 -0.53
C ASN A 40 -2.26 25.92 0.86
N ASN A 41 -3.27 25.78 1.72
CA ASN A 41 -3.21 26.17 3.12
C ASN A 41 -2.53 25.06 3.95
N PRO A 42 -1.46 25.35 4.70
CA PRO A 42 -0.74 24.34 5.48
C PRO A 42 -1.61 23.66 6.55
N ARG A 43 -2.60 24.35 7.12
CA ARG A 43 -3.51 23.76 8.12
C ARG A 43 -4.43 22.72 7.50
N ASP A 44 -4.95 23.02 6.32
CA ASP A 44 -5.85 22.12 5.59
C ASP A 44 -5.08 20.95 4.98
N ALA A 45 -3.85 21.17 4.50
CA ALA A 45 -2.95 20.10 4.12
C ALA A 45 -2.67 19.13 5.30
N HIS A 46 -2.47 19.67 6.51
CA HIS A 46 -2.31 18.83 7.70
C HIS A 46 -3.59 18.07 8.07
N ARG A 47 -4.78 18.69 7.91
CA ARG A 47 -6.07 18.00 8.08
C ARG A 47 -6.25 16.88 7.07
N MET A 48 -5.85 17.10 5.81
CA MET A 48 -5.86 16.08 4.78
C MET A 48 -4.98 14.90 5.17
N MET A 49 -3.74 15.17 5.61
CA MET A 49 -2.82 14.13 6.06
C MET A 49 -3.42 13.29 7.19
N LYS A 50 -4.09 13.92 8.17
CA LYS A 50 -4.78 13.16 9.24
C LYS A 50 -5.91 12.27 8.72
N ARG A 51 -6.61 12.68 7.66
CA ARG A 51 -7.65 11.85 7.03
C ARG A 51 -7.05 10.65 6.30
N ILE A 52 -5.94 10.86 5.60
CA ILE A 52 -5.20 9.78 4.94
C ILE A 52 -4.69 8.78 5.98
N ASP A 53 -4.10 9.27 7.07
CA ASP A 53 -3.60 8.44 8.17
C ASP A 53 -4.71 7.55 8.76
N ALA A 54 -5.87 8.14 9.05
CA ALA A 54 -7.03 7.39 9.55
C ALA A 54 -7.53 6.34 8.55
N ALA A 55 -7.64 6.69 7.27
CA ALA A 55 -8.06 5.76 6.23
C ALA A 55 -7.02 4.63 6.03
N ALA A 56 -5.73 4.93 6.10
CA ALA A 56 -4.67 3.94 6.00
C ALA A 56 -4.69 2.96 7.18
N LEU A 57 -4.98 3.43 8.40
CA LEU A 57 -5.22 2.56 9.54
C LEU A 57 -6.41 1.63 9.29
N GLU A 58 -7.54 2.15 8.80
CA GLU A 58 -8.74 1.35 8.53
C GLU A 58 -8.52 0.29 7.46
N VAL A 59 -7.88 0.64 6.32
CA VAL A 59 -7.53 -0.33 5.26
C VAL A 59 -6.61 -1.43 5.79
N CYS A 60 -5.70 -1.10 6.72
CA CYS A 60 -4.80 -2.06 7.34
C CYS A 60 -5.40 -2.80 8.55
N GLY A 61 -6.70 -2.64 8.83
CA GLY A 61 -7.44 -3.40 9.85
C GLY A 61 -7.53 -2.73 11.23
N ALA A 62 -7.11 -1.47 11.37
CA ALA A 62 -7.30 -0.65 12.57
C ALA A 62 -8.53 0.25 12.42
N TYR A 63 -9.64 -0.16 13.02
CA TYR A 63 -10.89 0.59 13.03
C TYR A 63 -10.93 1.62 14.18
N PRO A 64 -11.88 2.58 14.17
CA PRO A 64 -12.02 3.58 15.22
C PRO A 64 -12.10 2.98 16.64
N GLN A 65 -12.80 1.86 16.78
CA GLN A 65 -12.97 1.10 18.04
C GLN A 65 -11.79 0.19 18.41
N SER A 66 -10.76 0.04 17.57
CA SER A 66 -9.61 -0.81 17.88
C SER A 66 -8.81 -0.27 19.07
N ALA A 67 -8.25 -1.18 19.88
CA ALA A 67 -7.39 -0.81 21.01
C ALA A 67 -6.17 0.01 20.55
N LEU A 68 -5.70 0.93 21.39
CA LEU A 68 -4.55 1.80 21.06
C LEU A 68 -3.29 1.01 20.69
N GLY A 69 -3.06 -0.15 21.31
CA GLY A 69 -1.93 -1.03 20.98
C GLY A 69 -2.00 -1.55 19.54
N VAL A 70 -3.19 -1.94 19.08
CA VAL A 70 -3.43 -2.40 17.71
C VAL A 70 -3.18 -1.29 16.70
N LYS A 71 -3.70 -0.08 16.97
CA LYS A 71 -3.47 1.09 16.10
C LYS A 71 -1.99 1.42 15.98
N ARG A 72 -1.23 1.38 17.08
CA ARG A 72 0.22 1.64 17.04
C ARG A 72 1.00 0.56 16.29
N ALA A 73 0.64 -0.70 16.46
CA ALA A 73 1.26 -1.80 15.74
C ALA A 73 1.04 -1.64 14.22
N ILE A 74 -0.18 -1.29 13.81
CA ILE A 74 -0.52 -1.06 12.41
C ILE A 74 0.15 0.21 11.87
N ALA A 75 0.21 1.30 12.64
CA ALA A 75 0.92 2.52 12.24
C ALA A 75 2.41 2.28 11.94
N GLY A 76 3.04 1.31 12.61
CA GLY A 76 4.42 0.88 12.34
C GLY A 76 4.58 -0.12 11.20
N SER A 77 3.48 -0.61 10.60
CA SER A 77 3.51 -1.69 9.62
C SER A 77 3.85 -1.22 8.21
N PRO A 78 4.38 -2.11 7.34
CA PRO A 78 4.55 -1.83 5.92
C PRO A 78 3.23 -1.43 5.24
N CYS A 79 2.12 -2.11 5.57
CA CYS A 79 0.79 -1.81 5.03
C CYS A 79 0.44 -0.33 5.19
N HIS A 80 0.63 0.22 6.39
CA HIS A 80 0.30 1.60 6.65
C HIS A 80 1.17 2.57 5.84
N ARG A 81 2.49 2.31 5.76
CA ARG A 81 3.40 3.15 4.96
C ARG A 81 3.03 3.13 3.47
N ASP A 82 2.74 1.96 2.93
CA ASP A 82 2.42 1.78 1.51
C ASP A 82 1.06 2.42 1.18
N ALA A 83 0.07 2.28 2.07
CA ALA A 83 -1.24 2.92 1.93
C ALA A 83 -1.14 4.46 1.97
N VAL A 84 -0.36 5.02 2.90
CA VAL A 84 -0.13 6.47 2.97
C VAL A 84 0.61 6.96 1.72
N ALA A 85 1.66 6.28 1.29
CA ALA A 85 2.41 6.64 0.09
C ALA A 85 1.53 6.59 -1.17
N GLY A 86 0.73 5.54 -1.33
CA GLY A 86 -0.23 5.40 -2.43
C GLY A 86 -1.28 6.52 -2.43
N ALA A 87 -1.86 6.84 -1.28
CA ALA A 87 -2.82 7.93 -1.16
C ALA A 87 -2.19 9.29 -1.51
N MET A 88 -0.96 9.55 -1.06
CA MET A 88 -0.23 10.78 -1.39
C MET A 88 0.07 10.90 -2.88
N ALA A 89 0.48 9.81 -3.54
CA ALA A 89 0.70 9.78 -4.99
C ALA A 89 -0.59 10.08 -5.78
N GLN A 90 -1.72 9.51 -5.34
CA GLN A 90 -3.04 9.79 -5.93
C GLN A 90 -3.46 11.25 -5.74
N LEU A 91 -3.20 11.82 -4.56
CA LEU A 91 -3.46 13.24 -4.28
C LEU A 91 -2.64 14.17 -5.18
N GLN A 92 -1.34 13.89 -5.36
CA GLN A 92 -0.46 14.65 -6.24
C GLN A 92 -0.91 14.56 -7.70
N SER A 93 -1.21 13.35 -8.19
CA SER A 93 -1.70 13.12 -9.55
C SER A 93 -3.00 13.88 -9.81
N SER A 94 -3.91 13.87 -8.85
CA SER A 94 -5.16 14.65 -8.92
C SER A 94 -4.92 16.17 -8.95
N ARG A 95 -3.92 16.68 -8.22
CA ARG A 95 -3.58 18.12 -8.23
C ARG A 95 -2.97 18.53 -9.57
N ALA A 96 -2.07 17.71 -10.12
CA ALA A 96 -1.50 17.95 -11.45
C ALA A 96 -2.60 17.96 -12.53
N SER A 97 -3.58 17.06 -12.44
CA SER A 97 -4.73 17.02 -13.36
C SER A 97 -5.61 18.28 -13.26
N LEU A 98 -5.79 18.82 -12.04
CA LEU A 98 -6.52 20.06 -11.80
C LEU A 98 -5.78 21.32 -12.25
N ASP A 99 -4.44 21.28 -12.28
CA ASP A 99 -3.57 22.36 -12.75
C ASP A 99 -3.45 22.41 -14.28
N VAL A 100 -3.65 21.27 -14.96
CA VAL A 100 -3.77 21.19 -16.43
C VAL A 100 -5.17 21.62 -16.91
N ALA A 101 -6.21 21.40 -16.11
CA ALA A 101 -7.60 21.74 -16.44
C ALA A 101 -8.08 23.22 -16.28
N PRO A 102 -7.37 24.21 -15.70
CA PRO A 102 -7.92 25.53 -15.41
C PRO A 102 -7.78 26.55 -16.56
N SER A 103 -7.38 26.15 -17.78
CA SER A 103 -7.33 27.04 -18.96
C SER A 103 -8.51 26.89 -19.93
N ALA A 104 -9.70 26.55 -19.43
CA ALA A 104 -10.92 26.52 -20.23
C ALA A 104 -12.11 27.17 -19.51
N ARG A 105 -11.97 28.45 -19.14
CA ARG A 105 -13.11 29.38 -19.17
C ARG A 105 -12.67 30.84 -19.11
#